data_AF-A0A7C4A653-F1
#
_entry.id   AF-A0A7C4A653-F1
#
_cell.length_a   1.000
_cell.length_b   1.000
_cell.length_c   1.000
_cell.angle_alpha   90.00
_cell.angle_beta   90.00
_cell.angle_gamma   90.00
#
_symmetry.space_group_name_H-M   'P 1'
#
loop_
_entity.id
_entity.type
_entity.pdbx_description
1 polymer ?
#
loop_
_entity_poly.entity_id
_entity_poly.type
_entity_poly.pdbx_seq_one_letter_code
_entity_poly.pdbx_strand_id
1 'polypeptide(L)'
;MALYERISQVVSFTLLGLIIYFIIELPTHTIELVFMGTPLTLVVSQRWLMALLVGGLAGTGSAMVASAHPSMVYHRSGYLQTFMLLPALLVILIILVLPLLVTDILWWVAGIWFSGCLLWLTILAEYHTINPRDRWYELSHFWLNLVGFGVAFGFFVLIYQTRMRSIVTGTAMALVGGLLAASLLRTGPEQTGRTWLYAGVNALVMAQAIWAFNYWRIAPLTAGFWLLLIFYLFVGLAQQQILGRLTRQALIEFASIAAIGLIAIMTLAP
;
A
#
# COMPACT_ATOMS: atom_id res chain seq x y z
N MET A 1 -8.17 23.60 -15.71
CA MET A 1 -6.71 23.77 -15.83
C MET A 1 -5.97 23.47 -14.53
N ALA A 2 -6.40 23.98 -13.37
CA ALA A 2 -5.67 23.82 -12.11
C ALA A 2 -5.45 22.37 -11.59
N LEU A 3 -6.26 21.37 -11.98
CA LEU A 3 -6.12 19.99 -11.46
C LEU A 3 -4.84 19.32 -11.98
N TYR A 4 -4.72 19.18 -13.30
CA TYR A 4 -3.59 18.48 -13.92
C TYR A 4 -2.26 19.13 -13.58
N GLU A 5 -2.25 20.46 -13.45
CA GLU A 5 -1.09 21.22 -13.00
C GLU A 5 -0.69 20.87 -11.57
N ARG A 6 -1.64 20.81 -10.62
CA ARG A 6 -1.37 20.39 -9.23
C ARG A 6 -0.86 18.95 -9.14
N ILE A 7 -1.46 18.03 -9.90
CA ILE A 7 -1.00 16.63 -9.94
C ILE A 7 0.42 16.58 -10.52
N SER A 8 0.69 17.30 -11.61
CA SER A 8 2.02 17.36 -12.21
C SER A 8 3.05 17.94 -11.24
N GLN A 9 2.71 18.97 -10.46
CA GLN A 9 3.61 19.54 -9.45
C GLN A 9 3.98 18.50 -8.38
N VAL A 10 2.99 17.80 -7.82
CA VAL A 10 3.21 16.74 -6.82
C VAL A 10 4.08 15.62 -7.38
N VAL A 11 3.78 15.16 -8.59
CA VAL A 11 4.54 14.10 -9.26
C VAL A 11 5.98 14.56 -9.52
N SER A 12 6.19 15.78 -10.04
CA SER A 12 7.52 16.32 -10.28
C SER A 12 8.37 16.41 -9.01
N PHE A 13 7.81 16.93 -7.91
CA PHE A 13 8.54 16.98 -6.62
C PHE A 13 8.87 15.59 -6.09
N THR A 14 7.95 14.63 -6.26
CA THR A 14 8.15 13.25 -5.83
C THR A 14 9.25 12.56 -6.65
N LEU A 15 9.24 12.74 -7.98
CA LEU A 15 10.27 12.22 -8.88
C LEU A 15 11.64 12.85 -8.62
N LEU A 16 11.66 14.15 -8.30
CA LEU A 16 12.90 14.83 -7.90
C LEU A 16 13.45 14.19 -6.61
N GLY A 17 12.60 13.96 -5.60
CA GLY A 17 12.97 13.23 -4.39
C GLY A 17 13.49 11.81 -4.67
N LEU A 18 12.90 11.11 -5.63
CA LEU A 18 13.36 9.79 -6.08
C LEU A 18 14.73 9.85 -6.77
N ILE A 19 14.98 10.86 -7.61
CA ILE A 19 16.30 11.07 -8.25
C ILE A 19 17.35 11.39 -7.18
N ILE A 20 17.03 12.26 -6.23
CA ILE A 20 17.92 12.61 -5.10
C ILE A 20 18.32 11.35 -4.32
N TYR A 21 17.40 10.41 -4.10
CA TYR A 21 17.69 9.16 -3.41
C TYR A 21 18.82 8.34 -4.06
N PHE A 22 18.96 8.38 -5.39
CA PHE A 22 20.05 7.69 -6.10
C PHE A 22 21.38 8.44 -6.10
N ILE A 23 21.37 9.75 -5.82
CA ILE A 23 22.57 10.60 -5.90
C ILE A 23 23.21 10.77 -4.51
N ILE A 24 22.39 10.91 -3.47
CA ILE A 24 22.88 11.15 -2.12
C ILE A 24 23.22 9.80 -1.48
N GLU A 25 24.35 9.72 -0.79
CA GLU A 25 24.65 8.67 0.18
C GLU A 25 24.59 9.28 1.58
N LEU A 26 23.61 8.89 2.38
CA LEU A 26 23.48 9.32 3.77
C LEU A 26 24.11 8.27 4.69
N PRO A 27 24.87 8.70 5.72
CA PRO A 27 25.45 7.78 6.68
C PRO A 27 24.35 7.01 7.42
N THR A 28 24.58 5.71 7.59
CA THR A 28 23.65 4.81 8.29
C THR A 28 23.81 5.02 9.79
N HIS A 29 22.71 5.35 10.49
CA HIS A 29 22.71 5.51 11.94
C HIS A 29 22.09 4.29 12.61
N THR A 30 22.85 3.62 13.46
CA THR A 30 22.38 2.49 14.28
C THR A 30 21.93 3.01 15.63
N ILE A 31 20.64 2.90 15.93
CA ILE A 31 20.09 3.21 17.25
C ILE A 31 19.95 1.90 18.01
N GLU A 32 20.72 1.73 19.08
CA GLU A 32 20.59 0.58 19.98
C GLU A 32 19.50 0.86 21.01
N LEU A 33 18.38 0.15 20.91
CA LEU A 33 17.27 0.21 21.86
C LEU A 33 17.26 -1.07 22.68
N VAL A 34 17.23 -0.98 24.01
CA VAL A 34 17.03 -2.15 24.86
C VAL A 34 15.53 -2.33 25.07
N PHE A 35 14.93 -3.34 24.45
CA PHE A 35 13.52 -3.68 24.65
C PHE A 35 13.43 -5.03 25.38
N MET A 36 12.81 -5.03 26.57
CA MET A 36 12.62 -6.19 27.44
C MET A 36 13.91 -6.99 27.71
N GLY A 37 15.03 -6.30 27.97
CA GLY A 37 16.31 -6.94 28.30
C GLY A 37 17.07 -7.54 27.10
N THR A 38 16.51 -7.51 25.90
CA THR A 38 17.23 -7.84 24.66
C THR A 38 17.68 -6.57 23.92
N PRO A 39 18.93 -6.50 23.44
CA PRO A 39 19.35 -5.44 22.55
C PRO A 39 18.58 -5.58 21.21
N LEU A 40 17.87 -4.52 20.84
CA LEU A 40 17.22 -4.33 19.56
C LEU A 40 18.00 -3.23 18.82
N THR A 41 18.82 -3.63 17.87
CA THR A 41 19.53 -2.68 17.00
C THR A 41 18.58 -2.24 15.88
N LEU A 42 18.12 -1.00 15.95
CA LEU A 42 17.27 -0.40 14.93
C LEU A 42 18.16 0.42 13.99
N VAL A 43 18.45 -0.15 12.82
CA VAL A 43 19.28 0.51 11.81
C VAL A 43 18.41 1.50 11.04
N VAL A 44 18.54 2.79 11.34
CA VAL A 44 17.92 3.86 10.56
C VAL A 44 18.75 4.03 9.30
N SER A 45 18.40 3.26 8.28
CA SER A 45 19.05 3.36 6.97
C SER A 45 18.53 4.56 6.20
N GLN A 46 19.40 5.15 5.37
CA GLN A 46 19.03 6.14 4.34
C GLN A 46 17.79 5.72 3.57
N ARG A 47 17.69 4.44 3.20
CA ARG A 47 16.59 3.90 2.40
C ARG A 47 15.24 4.12 3.09
N TRP A 48 15.13 3.81 4.37
CA TRP A 48 13.89 4.03 5.14
C TRP A 48 13.58 5.51 5.34
N LEU A 49 14.60 6.34 5.59
CA LEU A 49 14.43 7.79 5.74
C LEU A 49 13.90 8.42 4.45
N MET A 50 14.52 8.13 3.31
CA MET A 50 14.08 8.65 2.01
C MET A 50 12.72 8.10 1.60
N ALA A 51 12.46 6.81 1.88
CA ALA A 51 11.14 6.23 1.64
C ALA A 51 10.04 6.97 2.40
N LEU A 52 10.25 7.25 3.69
CA LEU A 52 9.28 7.98 4.51
C LEU A 52 9.15 9.45 4.10
N LEU A 53 10.25 10.14 3.78
CA LEU A 53 10.20 11.54 3.35
C LEU A 53 9.48 11.71 2.02
N VAL A 54 9.90 10.98 1.00
CA VAL A 54 9.35 11.10 -0.36
C VAL A 54 7.95 10.49 -0.43
N GLY A 55 7.70 9.39 0.31
CA GLY A 55 6.35 8.86 0.50
C GLY A 55 5.42 9.83 1.22
N GLY A 56 5.92 10.50 2.26
CA GLY A 56 5.19 11.56 2.96
C GLY A 56 4.84 12.74 2.05
N LEU A 57 5.78 13.17 1.21
CA LEU A 57 5.54 14.20 0.19
C LEU A 57 4.45 13.78 -0.81
N ALA A 58 4.51 12.54 -1.32
CA ALA A 58 3.51 12.03 -2.25
C ALA A 58 2.11 11.91 -1.62
N GLY A 59 2.06 11.38 -0.39
CA GLY A 59 0.82 11.27 0.36
C GLY A 59 0.20 12.64 0.64
N THR A 60 0.97 13.55 1.25
CA THR A 60 0.50 14.89 1.59
C THR A 60 0.11 15.67 0.34
N GLY A 61 0.86 15.54 -0.75
CA GLY A 61 0.51 16.08 -2.06
C GLY A 61 -0.82 15.57 -2.59
N SER A 62 -1.09 14.25 -2.51
CA SER A 62 -2.40 13.69 -2.87
C SER A 62 -3.52 14.25 -1.99
N ALA A 63 -3.30 14.33 -0.66
CA ALA A 63 -4.28 14.90 0.26
C ALA A 63 -4.58 16.39 -0.03
N MET A 64 -3.58 17.16 -0.48
CA MET A 64 -3.77 18.54 -0.94
C MET A 64 -4.57 18.63 -2.23
N VAL A 65 -4.33 17.72 -3.20
CA VAL A 65 -5.11 17.64 -4.44
C VAL A 65 -6.56 17.24 -4.14
N ALA A 66 -6.76 16.26 -3.26
CA ALA A 66 -8.05 15.81 -2.80
C ALA A 66 -8.83 16.94 -2.12
N SER A 67 -8.21 17.63 -1.14
CA SER A 67 -8.88 18.70 -0.38
C SER A 67 -9.29 19.90 -1.23
N ALA A 68 -8.68 20.11 -2.40
CA ALA A 68 -9.10 21.13 -3.36
C ALA A 68 -10.41 20.79 -4.10
N HIS A 69 -10.96 19.57 -3.93
CA HIS A 69 -12.20 19.16 -4.58
C HIS A 69 -13.42 19.84 -3.90
N PRO A 70 -14.37 20.43 -4.66
CA PRO A 70 -15.53 21.15 -4.09
C PRO A 70 -16.38 20.30 -3.14
N SER A 71 -16.55 19.01 -3.46
CA SER A 71 -17.26 18.04 -2.63
C SER A 71 -16.55 17.69 -1.31
N MET A 72 -15.33 18.13 -1.04
CA MET A 72 -14.59 17.81 0.19
C MET A 72 -14.70 18.86 1.31
N VAL A 73 -15.28 20.03 1.03
CA VAL A 73 -15.32 21.20 1.95
C VAL A 73 -15.97 20.88 3.31
N TYR A 74 -16.82 19.85 3.40
CA TYR A 74 -17.57 19.49 4.61
C TYR A 74 -17.16 18.16 5.26
N HIS A 75 -16.13 17.48 4.76
CA HIS A 75 -15.83 16.11 5.18
C HIS A 75 -14.75 15.99 6.26
N ARG A 76 -14.98 15.06 7.20
CA ARG A 76 -14.20 14.82 8.41
C ARG A 76 -12.74 14.43 8.09
N SER A 77 -11.79 14.92 8.88
CA SER A 77 -10.33 14.69 8.73
C SER A 77 -9.92 13.23 8.46
N GLY A 78 -10.60 12.24 9.08
CA GLY A 78 -10.29 10.82 8.88
C GLY A 78 -10.57 10.28 7.46
N TYR A 79 -11.47 10.91 6.71
CA TYR A 79 -11.74 10.56 5.31
C TYR A 79 -10.59 11.03 4.40
N LEU A 80 -10.09 12.25 4.63
CA LEU A 80 -8.94 12.83 3.90
C LEU A 80 -7.65 12.03 4.11
N GLN A 81 -7.40 11.58 5.34
CA GLN A 81 -6.21 10.77 5.65
C GLN A 81 -6.13 9.50 4.81
N THR A 82 -7.27 8.94 4.41
CA THR A 82 -7.34 7.72 3.61
C THR A 82 -6.83 7.91 2.18
N PHE A 83 -6.86 9.14 1.63
CA PHE A 83 -6.26 9.50 0.34
C PHE A 83 -4.75 9.70 0.41
N MET A 84 -4.20 9.86 1.61
CA MET A 84 -2.75 9.98 1.80
C MET A 84 -2.05 8.61 1.68
N LEU A 85 -2.76 7.54 2.05
CA LEU A 85 -2.15 6.23 2.32
C LEU A 85 -1.65 5.53 1.07
N LEU A 86 -2.47 5.43 0.03
CA LEU A 86 -2.13 4.65 -1.17
C LEU A 86 -0.98 5.28 -1.97
N PRO A 87 -0.98 6.60 -2.27
CA PRO A 87 0.15 7.25 -2.95
C PRO A 87 1.43 7.21 -2.11
N ALA A 88 1.34 7.41 -0.79
CA ALA A 88 2.51 7.32 0.09
C ALA A 88 3.13 5.92 0.09
N LEU A 89 2.30 4.88 0.27
CA LEU A 89 2.76 3.50 0.29
C LEU A 89 3.30 3.05 -1.06
N LEU A 90 2.69 3.50 -2.16
CA LEU A 90 3.20 3.26 -3.52
C LEU A 90 4.62 3.81 -3.68
N VAL A 91 4.86 5.05 -3.25
CA VAL A 91 6.17 5.69 -3.39
C VAL A 91 7.20 5.08 -2.45
N ILE A 92 6.81 4.75 -1.21
CA ILE A 92 7.66 3.98 -0.29
C ILE A 92 8.07 2.67 -0.96
N LEU A 93 7.13 1.91 -1.52
CA LEU A 93 7.42 0.65 -2.19
C LEU A 93 8.37 0.85 -3.37
N ILE A 94 8.15 1.87 -4.20
CA ILE A 94 9.02 2.18 -5.34
C ILE A 94 10.46 2.44 -4.88
N ILE A 95 10.66 3.22 -3.80
CA ILE A 95 12.00 3.48 -3.26
C ILE A 95 12.67 2.19 -2.75
N LEU A 96 11.90 1.27 -2.16
CA LEU A 96 12.42 0.01 -1.66
C LEU A 96 12.76 -0.99 -2.78
N VAL A 97 11.94 -1.02 -3.85
CA VAL A 97 12.01 -2.00 -4.93
C VAL A 97 12.91 -1.55 -6.07
N LEU A 98 12.85 -0.28 -6.47
CA LEU A 98 13.53 0.22 -7.67
C LEU A 98 15.04 -0.08 -7.67
N PRO A 99 15.80 0.08 -6.58
CA PRO A 99 17.23 -0.28 -6.56
C PRO A 99 17.51 -1.77 -6.74
N LEU A 100 16.53 -2.64 -6.52
CA LEU A 100 16.66 -4.09 -6.71
C LEU A 100 16.48 -4.48 -8.18
N LEU A 101 15.81 -3.64 -8.98
CA LEU A 101 15.52 -3.89 -10.40
C LEU A 101 16.46 -3.13 -11.34
N VAL A 102 17.03 -2.02 -10.88
CA VAL A 102 17.94 -1.20 -11.68
C VAL A 102 19.27 -1.94 -11.85
N THR A 103 19.46 -2.49 -13.05
CA THR A 103 20.74 -3.10 -13.46
C THR A 103 21.56 -2.15 -14.34
N ASP A 104 20.88 -1.39 -15.21
CA ASP A 104 21.50 -0.46 -16.15
C ASP A 104 20.83 0.93 -16.11
N ILE A 105 21.51 1.94 -16.69
CA ILE A 105 20.96 3.31 -16.80
C ILE A 105 19.63 3.35 -17.55
N LEU A 106 19.42 2.48 -18.54
CA LEU A 106 18.15 2.40 -19.28
C LEU A 106 17.01 1.95 -18.35
N TRP A 107 17.25 0.92 -17.53
CA TRP A 107 16.29 0.45 -16.53
C TRP A 107 16.04 1.48 -15.44
N TRP A 108 17.05 2.29 -15.09
CA TRP A 108 16.92 3.41 -14.17
C TRP A 108 15.97 4.48 -14.72
N VAL A 109 16.20 4.97 -15.95
CA VAL A 109 15.33 5.97 -16.60
C VAL A 109 13.92 5.43 -16.78
N ALA A 110 13.79 4.18 -17.26
CA ALA A 110 12.49 3.53 -17.45
C ALA A 110 11.73 3.38 -16.12
N GLY A 111 12.41 2.98 -15.05
CA GLY A 111 11.80 2.84 -13.73
C GLY A 111 11.33 4.16 -13.13
N ILE A 112 12.11 5.24 -13.28
CA ILE A 112 11.70 6.59 -12.86
C ILE A 112 10.50 7.06 -13.67
N TRP A 113 10.54 6.92 -15.00
CA TRP A 113 9.43 7.32 -15.86
C TRP A 113 8.14 6.55 -15.51
N PHE A 114 8.26 5.22 -15.36
CA PHE A 114 7.15 4.36 -14.97
C PHE A 114 6.59 4.74 -13.59
N SER A 115 7.45 5.03 -12.61
CA SER A 115 7.02 5.47 -11.28
C SER A 115 6.22 6.77 -11.33
N GLY A 116 6.62 7.72 -12.18
CA GLY A 116 5.93 8.98 -12.37
C GLY A 116 4.56 8.81 -12.99
N CYS A 117 4.47 8.01 -14.06
CA CYS A 117 3.19 7.67 -14.70
C CYS A 117 2.27 6.93 -13.73
N LEU A 118 2.79 5.96 -12.98
CA LEU A 118 2.01 5.19 -12.01
C LEU A 118 1.45 6.09 -10.90
N LEU A 119 2.27 6.99 -10.35
CA LEU A 119 1.84 7.95 -9.33
C LEU A 119 0.81 8.94 -9.88
N TRP A 120 1.05 9.48 -11.08
CA TRP A 120 0.13 10.41 -11.74
C TRP A 120 -1.25 9.79 -11.96
N LEU A 121 -1.29 8.57 -12.51
CA LEU A 121 -2.53 7.83 -12.73
C LEU A 121 -3.23 7.50 -11.41
N THR A 122 -2.46 7.18 -10.37
CA THR A 122 -2.99 6.89 -9.04
C THR A 122 -3.69 8.11 -8.43
N ILE A 123 -3.04 9.27 -8.43
CA ILE A 123 -3.63 10.51 -7.89
C ILE A 123 -4.85 10.93 -8.72
N LEU A 124 -4.78 10.79 -10.05
CA LEU A 124 -5.90 11.09 -10.93
C LEU A 124 -7.10 10.16 -10.67
N ALA A 125 -6.86 8.86 -10.53
CA ALA A 125 -7.91 7.90 -10.18
C ALA A 125 -8.50 8.19 -8.81
N GLU A 126 -7.66 8.50 -7.81
CA GLU A 126 -8.14 8.94 -6.49
C GLU A 126 -9.08 10.14 -6.60
N TYR A 127 -8.71 11.14 -7.42
CA TYR A 127 -9.54 12.32 -7.64
C TYR A 127 -10.91 11.97 -8.24
N HIS A 128 -10.97 11.11 -9.26
CA HIS A 128 -12.23 10.69 -9.87
C HIS A 128 -13.10 9.84 -8.94
N THR A 129 -12.50 9.09 -8.00
CA THR A 129 -13.29 8.34 -7.00
C THR A 129 -14.00 9.21 -5.96
N ILE A 130 -13.68 10.50 -5.88
CA ILE A 130 -14.32 11.44 -4.94
C ILE A 130 -15.80 11.63 -5.28
N ASN A 131 -16.16 11.61 -6.57
CA ASN A 131 -17.53 11.78 -7.02
C ASN A 131 -18.07 10.47 -7.61
N PRO A 132 -18.95 9.74 -6.91
CA PRO A 132 -19.55 8.50 -7.39
C PRO A 132 -20.39 8.64 -8.67
N ARG A 133 -20.73 9.88 -9.08
CA ARG A 133 -21.50 10.15 -10.30
C ARG A 133 -20.62 10.39 -11.53
N ASP A 134 -19.31 10.35 -11.39
CA ASP A 134 -18.40 10.53 -12.51
C ASP A 134 -18.40 9.29 -13.43
N ARG A 135 -18.33 9.52 -14.74
CA ARG A 135 -18.29 8.45 -15.76
C ARG A 135 -17.06 7.56 -15.61
N TRP A 136 -15.97 8.11 -15.08
CA TRP A 136 -14.69 7.41 -14.87
C TRP A 136 -14.56 6.74 -13.50
N TYR A 137 -15.63 6.71 -12.70
CA TYR A 137 -15.60 6.14 -11.35
C TYR A 137 -15.22 4.66 -11.35
N GLU A 138 -15.85 3.83 -12.19
CA GLU A 138 -15.61 2.38 -12.22
C GLU A 138 -14.17 2.05 -12.64
N LEU A 139 -13.67 2.72 -13.68
CA LEU A 139 -12.30 2.53 -14.16
C LEU A 139 -11.27 2.97 -13.12
N SER A 140 -11.53 4.10 -12.44
CA SER A 140 -10.65 4.62 -11.40
C SER A 140 -10.64 3.71 -10.17
N HIS A 141 -11.80 3.20 -9.77
CA HIS A 141 -11.92 2.25 -8.65
C HIS A 141 -11.20 0.93 -8.97
N PHE A 142 -11.36 0.40 -10.18
CA PHE A 142 -10.61 -0.77 -10.64
C PHE A 142 -9.09 -0.53 -10.62
N TRP A 143 -8.63 0.61 -11.14
CA TRP A 143 -7.21 0.97 -11.14
C TRP A 143 -6.64 1.07 -9.73
N LEU A 144 -7.34 1.72 -8.81
CA LEU A 144 -6.88 1.84 -7.41
C LEU A 144 -6.84 0.49 -6.70
N ASN A 145 -7.78 -0.41 -6.98
CA ASN A 145 -7.73 -1.77 -6.45
C ASN A 145 -6.52 -2.53 -7.01
N LEU A 146 -6.30 -2.46 -8.33
CA LEU A 146 -5.15 -3.11 -8.97
C LEU A 146 -3.83 -2.62 -8.37
N VAL A 147 -3.67 -1.30 -8.27
CA VAL A 147 -2.48 -0.67 -7.67
C VAL A 147 -2.36 -1.03 -6.19
N GLY A 148 -3.45 -0.95 -5.42
CA GLY A 148 -3.42 -1.24 -3.98
C GLY A 148 -3.06 -2.69 -3.66
N PHE A 149 -3.60 -3.67 -4.40
CA PHE A 149 -3.21 -5.06 -4.26
C PHE A 149 -1.78 -5.33 -4.76
N GLY A 150 -1.35 -4.66 -5.83
CA GLY A 150 0.05 -4.73 -6.29
C GLY A 150 1.03 -4.19 -5.26
N VAL A 151 0.69 -3.06 -4.62
CA VAL A 151 1.47 -2.47 -3.53
C VAL A 151 1.50 -3.39 -2.31
N ALA A 152 0.35 -3.96 -1.94
CA ALA A 152 0.25 -4.95 -0.87
C ALA A 152 1.18 -6.13 -1.12
N PHE A 153 1.12 -6.73 -2.30
CA PHE A 153 1.96 -7.84 -2.70
C PHE A 153 3.46 -7.51 -2.58
N GLY A 154 3.88 -6.36 -3.13
CA GLY A 154 5.27 -5.91 -3.06
C GLY A 154 5.77 -5.79 -1.62
N PHE A 155 5.00 -5.18 -0.74
CA PHE A 155 5.35 -5.11 0.68
C PHE A 155 5.35 -6.47 1.36
N PHE A 156 4.37 -7.35 1.08
CA PHE A 156 4.29 -8.66 1.71
C PHE A 156 5.50 -9.53 1.37
N VAL A 157 5.93 -9.50 0.11
CA VAL A 157 7.16 -10.14 -0.33
C VAL A 157 8.37 -9.54 0.39
N LEU A 158 8.54 -8.22 0.37
CA LEU A 158 9.69 -7.56 1.01
C LEU A 158 9.76 -7.83 2.52
N ILE A 159 8.66 -7.69 3.24
CA ILE A 159 8.60 -7.91 4.69
C ILE A 159 8.96 -9.36 5.01
N TYR A 160 8.41 -10.33 4.28
CA TYR A 160 8.73 -11.75 4.48
C TYR A 160 10.20 -12.06 4.15
N GLN A 161 10.76 -11.45 3.10
CA GLN A 161 12.17 -11.62 2.72
C GLN A 161 13.15 -11.20 3.81
N THR A 162 12.81 -10.18 4.61
CA THR A 162 13.72 -9.69 5.67
C THR A 162 14.08 -10.75 6.70
N ARG A 163 13.23 -11.78 6.89
CA ARG A 163 13.37 -12.86 7.91
C ARG A 163 13.84 -12.35 9.28
N MET A 164 13.49 -11.11 9.64
CA MET A 164 13.81 -10.54 10.94
C MET A 164 12.99 -11.24 12.04
N ARG A 165 13.27 -10.89 13.30
CA ARG A 165 12.47 -11.35 14.45
C ARG A 165 10.98 -11.20 14.16
N SER A 166 10.18 -12.24 14.43
CA SER A 166 8.74 -12.27 14.16
C SER A 166 7.96 -11.07 14.69
N ILE A 167 8.44 -10.44 15.78
CA ILE A 167 7.79 -9.24 16.33
C ILE A 167 7.91 -8.02 15.41
N VAL A 168 9.03 -7.88 14.68
CA VAL A 168 9.27 -6.75 13.77
C VAL A 168 8.53 -6.97 12.45
N THR A 169 8.60 -8.18 11.90
CA THR A 169 7.85 -8.51 10.66
C THR A 169 6.34 -8.52 10.91
N GLY A 170 5.90 -8.97 12.09
CA GLY A 170 4.51 -8.89 12.53
C GLY A 170 3.98 -7.47 12.60
N THR A 171 4.71 -6.55 13.25
CA THR A 171 4.28 -5.14 13.35
C THR A 171 4.32 -4.43 12.02
N ALA A 172 5.34 -4.66 11.19
CA ALA A 172 5.40 -4.09 9.84
C ALA A 172 4.24 -4.58 8.96
N MET A 173 3.93 -5.88 9.02
CA MET A 173 2.82 -6.48 8.27
C MET A 173 1.47 -5.93 8.73
N ALA A 174 1.27 -5.80 10.05
CA ALA A 174 0.06 -5.22 10.63
C ALA A 174 -0.12 -3.78 10.15
N LEU A 175 0.94 -2.98 10.20
CA LEU A 175 0.91 -1.57 9.83
C LEU A 175 0.60 -1.41 8.34
N VAL A 176 1.36 -2.06 7.46
CA VAL A 176 1.16 -1.95 6.01
C VAL A 176 -0.18 -2.52 5.58
N GLY A 177 -0.54 -3.72 6.07
CA GLY A 177 -1.83 -4.34 5.77
C GLY A 177 -3.00 -3.53 6.31
N GLY A 178 -2.88 -2.92 7.48
CA GLY A 178 -3.90 -2.04 8.05
C GLY A 178 -4.08 -0.76 7.22
N LEU A 179 -2.99 -0.07 6.89
CA LEU A 179 -3.05 1.17 6.11
C LEU A 179 -3.58 0.94 4.68
N LEU A 180 -3.17 -0.14 4.01
CA LEU A 180 -3.71 -0.49 2.69
C LEU A 180 -5.18 -0.90 2.77
N ALA A 181 -5.58 -1.66 3.79
CA ALA A 181 -7.00 -1.97 3.99
C ALA A 181 -7.83 -0.71 4.24
N ALA A 182 -7.32 0.25 5.02
CA ALA A 182 -7.98 1.53 5.21
C ALA A 182 -8.16 2.27 3.88
N SER A 183 -7.13 2.29 3.01
CA SER A 183 -7.23 2.94 1.70
C SER A 183 -8.21 2.26 0.75
N LEU A 184 -8.23 0.91 0.74
CA LEU A 184 -9.08 0.12 -0.17
C LEU A 184 -10.55 0.05 0.29
N LEU A 185 -10.81 0.05 1.60
CA LEU A 185 -12.17 0.01 2.18
C LEU A 185 -12.87 1.38 2.17
N ARG A 186 -12.26 2.39 1.55
CA ARG A 186 -12.79 3.75 1.43
C ARG A 186 -14.06 3.75 0.56
N THR A 187 -15.22 3.78 1.20
CA THR A 187 -16.52 3.78 0.50
C THR A 187 -17.25 5.12 0.61
N GLY A 188 -17.05 5.86 1.71
CA GLY A 188 -17.62 7.19 1.89
C GLY A 188 -17.39 7.75 3.29
N PRO A 189 -17.63 9.07 3.49
CA PRO A 189 -17.31 9.79 4.72
C PRO A 189 -18.14 9.33 5.93
N GLU A 190 -19.39 8.91 5.74
CA GLU A 190 -20.28 8.46 6.82
C GLU A 190 -19.84 7.14 7.47
N GLN A 191 -19.09 6.32 6.74
CA GLN A 191 -18.68 4.98 7.17
C GLN A 191 -17.23 4.92 7.66
N THR A 192 -16.57 6.07 7.80
CA THR A 192 -15.16 6.19 8.21
C THR A 192 -14.84 5.36 9.46
N GLY A 193 -15.71 5.36 10.48
CA GLY A 193 -15.50 4.57 11.69
C GLY A 193 -15.46 3.05 11.45
N ARG A 194 -16.36 2.54 10.60
CA ARG A 194 -16.38 1.12 10.21
C ARG A 194 -15.17 0.77 9.36
N THR A 195 -14.78 1.63 8.43
CA THR A 195 -13.57 1.46 7.59
C THR A 195 -12.32 1.26 8.43
N TRP A 196 -12.08 2.12 9.42
CA TRP A 196 -10.91 2.00 10.31
C TRP A 196 -10.98 0.78 11.23
N LEU A 197 -12.16 0.40 11.70
CA LEU A 197 -12.35 -0.83 12.49
C LEU A 197 -11.98 -2.06 11.65
N TYR A 198 -12.54 -2.21 10.45
CA TYR A 198 -12.22 -3.33 9.57
C TYR A 198 -10.77 -3.32 9.11
N ALA A 199 -10.16 -2.15 8.91
CA ALA A 199 -8.73 -2.02 8.64
C ALA A 199 -7.88 -2.52 9.82
N GLY A 200 -8.27 -2.22 11.06
CA GLY A 200 -7.62 -2.73 12.28
C GLY A 200 -7.76 -4.24 12.43
N VAL A 201 -8.93 -4.80 12.13
CA VAL A 201 -9.13 -6.25 12.10
C VAL A 201 -8.22 -6.90 11.05
N ASN A 202 -8.16 -6.33 9.85
CA ASN A 202 -7.28 -6.81 8.80
C ASN A 202 -5.79 -6.73 9.20
N ALA A 203 -5.37 -5.65 9.87
CA ALA A 203 -4.03 -5.53 10.42
C ALA A 203 -3.68 -6.67 11.37
N LEU A 204 -4.57 -7.01 12.31
CA LEU A 204 -4.37 -8.12 13.25
C LEU A 204 -4.30 -9.47 12.56
N VAL A 205 -5.17 -9.70 11.58
CA VAL A 205 -5.18 -10.94 10.79
C VAL A 205 -3.86 -11.08 10.03
N MET A 206 -3.41 -10.02 9.36
CA MET A 206 -2.15 -10.04 8.60
C MET A 206 -0.94 -10.25 9.52
N ALA A 207 -0.94 -9.66 10.72
CA ALA A 207 0.11 -9.87 11.74
C ALA A 207 0.19 -11.33 12.20
N GLN A 208 -0.95 -11.98 12.41
CA GLN A 208 -1.00 -13.39 12.78
C GLN A 208 -0.61 -14.30 11.62
N ALA A 209 -1.03 -13.97 10.40
CA ALA A 209 -0.69 -14.74 9.21
C ALA A 209 0.83 -14.75 9.00
N ILE A 210 1.50 -13.59 9.03
CA ILE A 210 2.96 -13.54 8.87
C ILE A 210 3.69 -14.30 9.98
N TRP A 211 3.14 -14.30 11.20
CA TRP A 211 3.73 -15.08 12.29
C TRP A 211 3.73 -16.58 11.97
N ALA A 212 2.61 -17.11 11.46
CA ALA A 212 2.53 -18.50 11.00
C ALA A 212 3.49 -18.78 9.84
N PHE A 213 3.54 -17.90 8.83
CA PHE A 213 4.43 -18.07 7.68
C PHE A 213 5.91 -17.96 8.02
N ASN A 214 6.31 -17.20 9.05
CA ASN A 214 7.71 -17.11 9.46
C ASN A 214 8.27 -18.45 9.96
N TYR A 215 7.43 -19.33 10.50
CA TYR A 215 7.84 -20.69 10.86
C TYR A 215 7.95 -21.61 9.64
N TRP A 216 7.20 -21.32 8.57
CA TRP A 216 7.21 -22.09 7.34
C TRP A 216 8.31 -21.59 6.40
N ARG A 217 9.29 -22.44 6.06
CA ARG A 217 10.37 -22.06 5.13
C ARG A 217 9.95 -22.23 3.67
N ILE A 218 9.13 -21.31 3.18
CA ILE A 218 8.73 -21.24 1.77
C ILE A 218 9.47 -20.12 1.03
N ALA A 219 9.42 -20.16 -0.31
CA ALA A 219 9.97 -19.10 -1.14
C ALA A 219 9.23 -17.78 -0.87
N PRO A 220 9.92 -16.61 -0.84
CA PRO A 220 9.28 -15.35 -0.50
C PRO A 220 8.17 -14.92 -1.45
N LEU A 221 8.29 -15.27 -2.73
CA LEU A 221 7.27 -15.01 -3.73
C LEU A 221 5.98 -15.79 -3.41
N THR A 222 6.13 -17.08 -3.09
CA THR A 222 5.05 -17.99 -2.70
C THR A 222 4.37 -17.49 -1.43
N ALA A 223 5.14 -17.09 -0.40
CA ALA A 223 4.60 -16.47 0.81
C ALA A 223 3.82 -15.18 0.51
N GLY A 224 4.35 -14.33 -0.38
CA GLY A 224 3.68 -13.10 -0.82
C GLY A 224 2.31 -13.37 -1.45
N PHE A 225 2.20 -14.41 -2.29
CA PHE A 225 0.91 -14.77 -2.90
C PHE A 225 -0.09 -15.29 -1.87
N TRP A 226 0.35 -16.13 -0.92
CA TRP A 226 -0.49 -16.59 0.18
C TRP A 226 -1.00 -15.42 1.04
N LEU A 227 -0.12 -14.49 1.41
CA LEU A 227 -0.47 -13.30 2.19
C LEU A 227 -1.40 -12.38 1.40
N LEU A 228 -1.18 -12.23 0.09
CA LEU A 228 -2.05 -11.45 -0.78
C LEU A 228 -3.45 -12.07 -0.87
N LEU A 229 -3.55 -13.40 -0.95
CA LEU A 229 -4.83 -14.09 -0.99
C LEU A 229 -5.63 -13.88 0.31
N ILE A 230 -4.96 -13.99 1.46
CA ILE A 230 -5.56 -13.70 2.76
C ILE A 230 -6.04 -12.24 2.79
N PHE A 231 -5.17 -11.30 2.43
CA PHE A 231 -5.51 -9.87 2.40
C PHE A 231 -6.70 -9.57 1.49
N TYR A 232 -6.72 -10.15 0.28
CA TYR A 232 -7.82 -10.03 -0.67
C TYR A 232 -9.16 -10.50 -0.10
N LEU A 233 -9.16 -11.65 0.58
CA LEU A 233 -10.37 -12.19 1.19
C LEU A 233 -10.91 -11.28 2.29
N PHE A 234 -10.06 -10.85 3.22
CA PHE A 234 -10.50 -10.03 4.34
C PHE A 234 -10.94 -8.63 3.89
N VAL A 235 -10.22 -8.00 2.96
CA VAL A 235 -10.62 -6.72 2.37
C VAL A 235 -11.92 -6.86 1.58
N GLY A 236 -12.05 -7.88 0.73
CA GLY A 236 -13.26 -8.11 -0.07
C GLY A 236 -14.50 -8.38 0.79
N LEU A 237 -14.38 -9.22 1.82
CA LEU A 237 -15.46 -9.48 2.77
C LEU A 237 -15.83 -8.23 3.58
N ALA A 238 -14.85 -7.46 4.04
CA ALA A 238 -15.09 -6.20 4.72
C ALA A 238 -15.80 -5.19 3.81
N GLN A 239 -15.42 -5.11 2.54
CA GLN A 239 -16.08 -4.24 1.56
C GLN A 239 -17.55 -4.62 1.37
N GLN A 240 -17.86 -5.91 1.25
CA GLN A 240 -19.25 -6.38 1.13
C GLN A 240 -20.08 -6.12 2.40
N GLN A 241 -19.49 -6.25 3.58
CA GLN A 241 -20.12 -5.90 4.86
C GLN A 241 -20.42 -4.41 5.00
N ILE A 242 -19.49 -3.57 4.57
CA ILE A 242 -19.63 -2.12 4.58
C ILE A 242 -20.77 -1.69 3.63
N LEU A 243 -20.83 -2.32 2.45
CA LEU A 243 -21.88 -2.09 1.45
C LEU A 243 -23.24 -2.71 1.78
N GLY A 244 -23.35 -3.49 2.88
CA GLY A 244 -24.59 -4.17 3.27
C GLY A 244 -25.02 -5.28 2.31
N ARG A 245 -24.09 -5.77 1.47
CA ARG A 245 -24.35 -6.77 0.42
C ARG A 245 -23.85 -8.16 0.80
N LEU A 246 -23.58 -8.41 2.08
CA LEU A 246 -23.11 -9.73 2.51
C LEU A 246 -24.24 -10.76 2.39
N THR A 247 -24.29 -11.43 1.26
CA THR A 247 -25.18 -12.57 1.01
C THR A 247 -24.37 -13.86 1.07
N ARG A 248 -25.05 -14.99 1.31
CA ARG A 248 -24.40 -16.32 1.25
C ARG A 248 -23.77 -16.58 -0.11
N GLN A 249 -24.37 -16.06 -1.18
CA GLN A 249 -23.83 -16.16 -2.54
C GLN A 249 -22.50 -15.41 -2.65
N ALA A 250 -22.42 -14.21 -2.08
CA ALA A 250 -21.21 -13.41 -2.08
C ALA A 250 -20.05 -14.11 -1.33
N LEU A 251 -20.36 -14.78 -0.22
CA LEU A 251 -19.40 -15.63 0.51
C LEU A 251 -18.91 -16.82 -0.35
N ILE A 252 -19.81 -17.45 -1.11
CA ILE A 252 -19.46 -18.56 -2.01
C ILE A 252 -18.58 -18.07 -3.16
N GLU A 253 -18.90 -16.92 -3.77
CA GLU A 253 -18.07 -16.31 -4.82
C GLU A 253 -16.65 -16.03 -4.32
N PHE A 254 -16.52 -15.40 -3.15
CA PHE A 254 -15.22 -15.15 -2.54
C PHE A 254 -14.47 -16.44 -2.17
N ALA A 255 -15.16 -17.46 -1.63
CA ALA A 255 -14.56 -18.76 -1.35
C ALA A 255 -14.11 -19.48 -2.64
N SER A 256 -14.83 -19.30 -3.74
CA SER A 256 -14.49 -19.87 -5.05
C SER A 256 -13.21 -19.23 -5.59
N ILE A 257 -13.13 -17.89 -5.54
CA ILE A 257 -11.92 -17.15 -5.95
C ILE A 257 -10.74 -17.52 -5.04
N ALA A 258 -10.97 -17.68 -3.73
CA ALA A 258 -9.96 -18.17 -2.81
C ALA A 258 -9.42 -19.54 -3.21
N ALA A 259 -10.32 -20.49 -3.49
CA ALA A 259 -9.95 -21.84 -3.89
C ALA A 259 -9.16 -21.85 -5.20
N ILE A 260 -9.58 -21.08 -6.21
CA ILE A 260 -8.86 -20.94 -7.48
C ILE A 260 -7.47 -20.34 -7.25
N GLY A 261 -7.39 -19.26 -6.45
CA GLY A 261 -6.12 -18.64 -6.10
C GLY A 261 -5.18 -19.62 -5.37
N LEU A 262 -5.72 -20.41 -4.46
CA LEU A 262 -4.96 -21.41 -3.71
C LEU A 262 -4.43 -22.53 -4.61
N ILE A 263 -5.26 -23.02 -5.54
CA ILE A 263 -4.84 -24.00 -6.56
C ILE A 263 -3.76 -23.39 -7.46
N ALA A 264 -3.94 -22.15 -7.92
CA ALA A 264 -2.95 -21.46 -8.75
C ALA A 264 -1.61 -21.32 -8.02
N ILE A 265 -1.62 -20.98 -6.72
CA ILE A 265 -0.41 -20.89 -5.92
C ILE A 265 0.25 -22.27 -5.77
N MET A 266 -0.51 -23.31 -5.46
CA MET A 266 0.05 -24.66 -5.30
C MET A 266 0.62 -25.25 -6.60
N THR A 267 0.13 -24.81 -7.75
CA THR A 267 0.52 -25.36 -9.06
C THR A 267 1.60 -24.54 -9.77
N LEU A 268 1.57 -23.21 -9.61
CA LEU A 268 2.41 -22.28 -10.38
C LEU A 268 3.46 -21.58 -9.54
N ALA A 269 3.35 -21.56 -8.21
CA ALA A 269 4.34 -20.88 -7.38
C ALA A 269 5.65 -21.70 -7.31
N PRO A 270 6.81 -21.03 -7.38
CA PRO A 270 8.12 -21.67 -7.36
C PRO A 270 8.52 -22.22 -5.99
#